data_AF-A0A7S1CT49-F1
#
_entry.id   AF-A0A7S1CT49-F1
#
_cell.length_a   1.000
_cell.length_b   1.000
_cell.length_c   1.000
_cell.angle_alpha   90.00
_cell.angle_beta   90.00
_cell.angle_gamma   90.00
#
_symmetry.space_group_name_H-M   'P 1'
#
loop_
_entity.id
_entity.type
_entity.pdbx_description
1 polymer ?
#
loop_
_entity_poly.entity_id
_entity_poly.type
_entity_poly.pdbx_seq_one_letter_code
_entity_poly.pdbx_strand_id
1 'polypeptide(L)'
;LGKYTLYLVVMLEEGQEPVPYRGDPDEGAAPKSSLRDDYGFVIQSPYVSLYHTFSHVWHEEEIERCHVWDAWISKHATDADSSQLYNALKKRMNSREGLEELHGLVRMGIPKKYRKVCWKLFLDIDSIRIDGEYARLLNTLEEREREQQGQ
;
A
#
# COMPACT_ATOMS: atom_id res chain seq x y z
N LEU A 1 15.75 18.80 8.25
CA LEU A 1 14.59 17.94 7.98
C LEU A 1 15.05 16.76 7.13
N GLY A 2 15.20 15.60 7.75
CA GLY A 2 15.70 14.39 7.08
C GLY A 2 14.63 13.79 6.16
N LYS A 3 15.00 13.55 4.90
CA LYS A 3 14.17 12.86 3.91
C LYS A 3 14.30 11.35 4.16
N TYR A 4 13.23 10.69 4.60
CA TYR A 4 13.21 9.23 4.73
C TYR A 4 12.91 8.62 3.36
N THR A 5 13.95 8.29 2.61
CA THR A 5 13.85 7.46 1.41
C THR A 5 13.64 6.01 1.84
N LEU A 6 12.39 5.53 1.78
CA LEU A 6 12.08 4.11 1.92
C LEU A 6 12.50 3.40 0.63
N TYR A 7 13.62 2.69 0.69
CA TYR A 7 13.99 1.73 -0.35
C TYR A 7 13.03 0.54 -0.25
N LEU A 8 12.21 0.34 -1.29
CA LEU A 8 11.57 -0.94 -1.54
C LEU A 8 12.68 -1.93 -1.93
N VAL A 9 13.19 -2.68 -0.96
CA VAL A 9 14.05 -3.82 -1.25
C VAL A 9 13.13 -4.96 -1.65
N VAL A 10 12.92 -5.10 -2.96
CA VAL A 10 12.46 -6.37 -3.53
C VAL A 10 13.59 -7.35 -3.29
N MET A 11 13.36 -8.35 -2.44
CA MET A 11 14.27 -9.47 -2.23
C MET A 11 14.40 -10.23 -3.55
N LEU A 12 15.39 -9.85 -4.37
CA LEU A 12 15.84 -10.65 -5.50
C LEU A 12 16.84 -11.66 -4.93
N GLU A 13 16.51 -12.95 -5.02
CA GLU A 13 17.49 -14.01 -4.80
C GLU A 13 18.64 -13.84 -5.80
N GLU A 14 19.87 -13.89 -5.30
CA GLU A 14 21.07 -13.69 -6.12
C GLU A 14 21.17 -14.78 -7.20
N GLY A 15 21.13 -14.37 -8.47
CA GLY A 15 21.51 -15.23 -9.61
C GLY A 15 20.48 -15.38 -10.72
N GLN A 16 19.27 -14.84 -10.60
CA GLN A 16 18.29 -14.85 -11.69
C GLN A 16 18.28 -13.50 -12.41
N GLU A 17 18.77 -13.47 -13.66
CA GLU A 17 18.66 -12.27 -14.50
C GLU A 17 17.20 -11.81 -14.54
N PRO A 18 16.91 -10.50 -14.36
CA PRO A 18 15.56 -9.99 -14.48
C PRO A 18 15.09 -10.28 -15.90
N VAL A 19 14.05 -11.12 -16.02
CA VAL A 19 13.40 -11.36 -17.31
C VAL A 19 12.94 -9.99 -17.82
N PRO A 20 13.47 -9.50 -18.96
CA PRO A 20 13.14 -8.16 -19.41
C PRO A 20 11.64 -8.12 -19.71
N TYR A 21 10.92 -7.22 -19.05
CA TYR A 21 9.54 -6.92 -19.38
C TYR A 21 9.49 -6.33 -20.78
N ARG A 22 9.33 -7.20 -21.77
CA ARG A 22 9.06 -6.83 -23.15
C ARG A 22 7.57 -6.56 -23.25
N GLY A 23 7.19 -5.32 -22.98
CA GLY A 23 5.88 -4.84 -23.37
C GLY A 23 5.83 -4.81 -24.89
N ASP A 24 5.40 -5.90 -25.51
CA ASP A 24 4.97 -5.88 -26.90
C ASP A 24 3.43 -5.70 -26.95
N PRO A 25 2.94 -4.78 -27.79
CA PRO A 25 1.54 -4.44 -27.89
C PRO A 25 0.82 -5.47 -28.75
N ASP A 26 -0.24 -6.05 -28.22
CA ASP A 26 -1.33 -6.66 -28.99
C ASP A 26 -0.95 -7.82 -29.93
N GLU A 27 -0.60 -8.99 -29.38
CA GLU A 27 -0.70 -10.24 -30.15
C GLU A 27 -1.02 -11.43 -29.22
N GLY A 28 -2.25 -11.93 -29.32
CA GLY A 28 -2.68 -13.19 -28.70
C GLY A 28 -2.93 -13.13 -27.20
N ALA A 29 -4.04 -12.52 -26.79
CA ALA A 29 -4.48 -12.49 -25.39
C ALA A 29 -4.54 -13.92 -24.81
N ALA A 30 -3.51 -14.30 -24.05
CA ALA A 30 -3.55 -15.47 -23.20
C ALA A 30 -4.86 -15.44 -22.40
N PRO A 31 -5.55 -16.58 -22.23
CA PRO A 31 -6.87 -16.60 -21.60
C PRO A 31 -6.79 -15.88 -20.26
N LYS A 32 -7.56 -14.79 -20.13
CA LYS A 32 -7.64 -14.03 -18.88
C LYS A 32 -8.25 -14.97 -17.85
N SER A 33 -7.48 -15.34 -16.83
CA SER A 33 -8.03 -16.14 -15.74
C SER A 33 -9.14 -15.32 -15.05
N SER A 34 -10.14 -15.99 -14.51
CA SER A 34 -11.15 -15.34 -13.66
C SER A 34 -10.64 -15.09 -12.23
N LEU A 35 -9.43 -15.58 -11.91
CA LEU A 35 -8.84 -15.49 -10.59
C LEU A 35 -8.39 -14.06 -10.31
N ARG A 36 -8.73 -13.57 -9.13
CA ARG A 36 -8.36 -12.23 -8.65
C ARG A 36 -7.58 -12.33 -7.36
N ASP A 37 -6.63 -11.43 -7.18
CA ASP A 37 -5.93 -11.28 -5.91
C ASP A 37 -6.79 -10.56 -4.87
N ASP A 38 -6.25 -10.37 -3.66
CA ASP A 38 -6.94 -9.72 -2.55
C ASP A 38 -7.31 -8.26 -2.84
N TYR A 39 -6.67 -7.62 -3.80
CA TYR A 39 -6.98 -6.25 -4.23
C TYR A 39 -7.96 -6.19 -5.40
N GLY A 40 -8.34 -7.35 -5.95
CA GLY A 40 -9.27 -7.48 -7.06
C GLY A 40 -8.60 -7.43 -8.44
N PHE A 41 -7.27 -7.43 -8.52
CA PHE A 41 -6.56 -7.48 -9.81
C PHE A 41 -6.60 -8.89 -10.39
N VAL A 42 -6.80 -9.00 -11.70
CA VAL A 42 -6.82 -10.29 -12.41
C VAL A 42 -5.43 -10.88 -12.45
N ILE A 43 -5.31 -12.14 -12.05
CA ILE A 43 -4.06 -12.89 -12.12
C ILE A 43 -3.89 -13.42 -13.54
N GLN A 44 -2.76 -13.15 -14.17
CA GLN A 44 -2.52 -13.65 -15.52
C GLN A 44 -2.38 -15.17 -15.50
N SER A 45 -2.90 -15.83 -16.55
CA SER A 45 -2.88 -17.29 -16.68
C SER A 45 -1.55 -17.98 -16.31
N PRO A 46 -0.36 -17.52 -16.73
CA PRO A 46 0.90 -18.19 -16.37
C PRO A 46 1.19 -18.19 -14.86
N TYR A 47 0.59 -17.30 -14.07
CA TYR A 47 0.83 -17.17 -12.63
C TYR A 47 -0.27 -17.80 -11.76
N VAL A 48 -1.34 -18.33 -12.36
CA VAL A 48 -2.49 -18.89 -11.61
C VAL A 48 -2.05 -20.04 -10.70
N SER A 49 -1.26 -20.99 -11.22
CA SER A 49 -0.76 -22.12 -10.43
C SER A 49 0.17 -21.69 -9.30
N LEU A 50 1.05 -20.72 -9.56
CA LEU A 50 1.93 -20.15 -8.53
C LEU A 50 1.11 -19.46 -7.45
N TYR A 51 0.13 -18.63 -7.85
CA TYR A 51 -0.72 -17.95 -6.89
C TYR A 51 -1.47 -18.94 -6.01
N HIS A 52 -2.10 -19.97 -6.58
CA HIS A 52 -2.76 -21.01 -5.76
C HIS A 52 -1.80 -21.71 -4.81
N THR A 53 -0.56 -21.96 -5.24
CA THR A 53 0.45 -22.62 -4.42
C THR A 53 0.85 -21.75 -3.24
N PHE A 54 0.99 -20.43 -3.41
CA PHE A 54 1.55 -19.55 -2.39
C PHE A 54 0.52 -18.65 -1.66
N SER A 55 -0.72 -18.55 -2.13
CA SER A 55 -1.72 -17.62 -1.57
C SER A 55 -2.03 -17.90 -0.11
N HIS A 56 -1.96 -19.17 0.32
CA HIS A 56 -2.15 -19.53 1.73
C HIS A 56 -1.05 -18.96 2.62
N VAL A 57 0.22 -18.98 2.18
CA VAL A 57 1.35 -18.39 2.92
C VAL A 57 1.13 -16.90 3.14
N TRP A 58 0.76 -16.16 2.09
CA TRP A 58 0.46 -14.73 2.21
C TRP A 58 -0.70 -14.45 3.16
N HIS A 59 -1.72 -15.31 3.17
CA HIS A 59 -2.87 -15.18 4.05
C HIS A 59 -2.48 -15.40 5.52
N GLU A 60 -1.70 -16.44 5.79
CA GLU A 60 -1.17 -16.75 7.12
C GLU A 60 -0.27 -15.63 7.63
N GLU A 61 0.65 -15.13 6.79
CA GLU A 61 1.49 -13.97 7.14
C GLU A 61 0.68 -12.69 7.39
N GLU A 62 -0.39 -12.44 6.63
CA GLU A 62 -1.30 -11.32 6.89
C GLU A 62 -2.03 -11.49 8.24
N ILE A 63 -2.40 -12.71 8.62
CA ILE A 63 -3.00 -13.00 9.93
C ILE A 63 -1.97 -12.76 11.05
N GLU A 64 -0.75 -13.27 10.93
CA GLU A 64 0.31 -13.05 11.91
C GLU A 64 0.64 -11.57 12.08
N ARG A 65 0.78 -10.85 10.96
CA ARG A 65 0.99 -9.39 10.96
C ARG A 65 -0.18 -8.67 11.61
N CYS A 66 -1.42 -9.09 11.35
CA CYS A 66 -2.60 -8.54 12.03
C CYS A 66 -2.50 -8.75 13.55
N HIS A 67 -2.17 -9.94 14.02
CA HIS A 67 -2.05 -10.22 15.46
C HIS A 67 -1.00 -9.34 16.15
N VAL A 68 0.18 -9.17 15.53
CA VAL A 68 1.24 -8.31 16.09
C VAL A 68 0.79 -6.85 16.16
N TRP A 69 0.16 -6.35 15.09
CA TRP A 69 -0.38 -4.99 15.07
C TRP A 69 -1.53 -4.81 16.06
N ASP A 70 -2.43 -5.78 16.18
CA ASP A 70 -3.56 -5.73 17.11
C ASP A 70 -3.08 -5.67 18.56
N ALA A 71 -2.11 -6.51 18.92
CA ALA A 71 -1.49 -6.47 20.24
C ALA A 71 -0.82 -5.12 20.53
N TRP A 72 -0.12 -4.54 19.56
CA TRP A 72 0.47 -3.21 19.68
C TRP A 72 -0.60 -2.11 19.85
N ILE A 73 -1.69 -2.19 19.07
CA ILE A 73 -2.79 -1.23 19.13
C ILE A 73 -3.50 -1.33 20.47
N SER A 74 -3.80 -2.53 20.98
CA SER A 74 -4.43 -2.71 22.30
C SER A 74 -3.59 -2.15 23.45
N LYS A 75 -2.25 -2.10 23.30
CA LYS A 75 -1.34 -1.50 24.28
C LYS A 75 -1.37 0.04 24.24
N HIS A 76 -1.75 0.65 23.12
CA HIS A 76 -1.49 2.07 22.84
C HIS A 76 -2.71 2.90 22.45
N ALA A 77 -3.80 2.26 22.05
CA ALA A 77 -5.08 2.84 21.74
C ALA A 77 -6.16 2.16 22.60
N THR A 78 -7.10 2.95 23.10
CA THR A 78 -8.19 2.45 23.95
C THR A 78 -9.26 1.70 23.16
N ASP A 79 -9.28 1.87 21.83
CA ASP A 79 -10.22 1.24 20.90
C ASP A 79 -9.58 1.15 19.50
N ALA A 80 -10.09 0.26 18.65
CA ALA A 80 -9.64 0.07 17.26
C ALA A 80 -10.19 1.13 16.28
N ASP A 81 -10.68 2.26 16.77
CA ASP A 81 -11.11 3.38 15.93
C ASP A 81 -9.93 3.97 15.14
N SER A 82 -10.21 4.37 13.89
CA SER A 82 -9.20 4.93 12.99
C SER A 82 -8.55 6.21 13.54
N SER A 83 -9.28 7.03 14.30
CA SER A 83 -8.76 8.26 14.91
C SER A 83 -7.89 7.96 16.12
N GLN A 84 -8.27 6.98 16.93
CA GLN A 84 -7.47 6.52 18.07
C GLN A 84 -6.15 5.90 17.60
N LEU A 85 -6.19 5.05 16.56
CA LEU A 85 -5.00 4.50 15.92
C LEU A 85 -4.09 5.61 15.39
N TYR A 86 -4.65 6.58 14.67
CA TYR A 86 -3.89 7.72 14.15
C TYR A 86 -3.17 8.48 15.27
N ASN A 87 -3.88 8.81 16.35
CA ASN A 87 -3.33 9.55 17.47
C ASN A 87 -2.25 8.76 18.22
N ALA A 88 -2.47 7.45 18.43
CA ALA A 88 -1.49 6.57 19.04
C ALA A 88 -0.20 6.52 18.21
N LEU A 89 -0.30 6.28 16.90
CA LEU A 89 0.85 6.26 16.00
C LEU A 89 1.58 7.62 15.98
N LYS A 90 0.84 8.72 15.84
CA LYS A 90 1.40 10.08 15.83
C LYS A 90 2.14 10.39 17.14
N LYS A 91 1.59 9.98 18.28
CA LYS A 91 2.24 10.13 19.58
C LYS A 91 3.57 9.37 19.64
N ARG A 92 3.61 8.13 19.15
CA ARG A 92 4.84 7.31 19.15
C ARG A 92 5.90 7.83 18.18
N MET A 93 5.49 8.33 17.00
CA MET A 93 6.43 8.98 16.07
C MET A 93 7.14 10.21 16.66
N ASN A 94 6.49 10.90 17.62
CA ASN A 94 7.04 12.09 18.25
C ASN A 94 7.96 11.80 19.46
N SER A 95 8.20 10.52 19.81
CA SER A 95 9.19 10.15 20.83
C SER A 95 10.26 9.23 20.25
N ARG A 96 11.52 9.36 20.69
CA ARG A 96 12.64 8.53 20.17
C ARG A 96 12.39 7.03 20.37
N GLU A 97 12.02 6.64 21.59
CA GLU A 97 11.73 5.24 21.93
C GLU A 97 10.48 4.70 21.21
N GLY A 98 9.46 5.55 21.02
CA GLY A 98 8.24 5.18 20.30
C GLY A 98 8.49 5.03 18.79
N LEU A 99 9.41 5.84 18.24
CA LEU A 99 9.82 5.75 16.85
C LEU A 99 10.54 4.43 16.58
N GLU A 100 11.51 4.03 17.42
CA GLU A 100 12.22 2.75 17.26
C GLU A 100 11.29 1.54 17.31
N GLU A 101 10.35 1.51 18.27
CA GLU A 101 9.30 0.47 18.37
C GLU A 101 8.44 0.43 17.09
N LEU A 102 7.99 1.60 16.62
CA LEU A 102 7.18 1.70 15.40
C LEU A 102 7.95 1.29 14.14
N HIS A 103 9.24 1.60 14.06
CA HIS A 103 10.11 1.13 12.97
C HIS A 103 10.19 -0.39 12.94
N GLY A 104 10.34 -1.04 14.11
CA GLY A 104 10.28 -2.50 14.20
C GLY A 104 8.96 -3.07 13.70
N LEU A 105 7.84 -2.46 14.12
CA LEU A 105 6.50 -2.86 13.72
C LEU A 105 6.26 -2.71 12.20
N VAL A 106 6.69 -1.58 11.62
CA VAL A 106 6.54 -1.30 10.17
C VAL A 106 7.44 -2.20 9.32
N ARG A 107 8.62 -2.62 9.82
CA ARG A 107 9.50 -3.56 9.11
C ARG A 107 8.87 -4.95 8.93
N MET A 108 7.96 -5.35 9.81
CA MET A 108 7.16 -6.57 9.65
C MET A 108 6.01 -6.40 8.63
N GLY A 109 5.87 -5.21 8.05
CA GLY A 109 4.82 -4.84 7.12
C GLY A 109 3.59 -4.27 7.81
N ILE A 110 2.80 -3.50 7.06
CA ILE A 110 1.55 -2.88 7.53
C ILE A 110 0.36 -3.75 7.05
N PRO A 111 -0.49 -4.27 7.95
CA PRO A 111 -1.70 -4.99 7.60
C PRO A 111 -2.60 -4.17 6.69
N LYS A 112 -3.29 -4.84 5.77
CA LYS A 112 -4.19 -4.20 4.80
C LYS A 112 -5.20 -3.28 5.46
N LYS A 113 -5.79 -3.73 6.59
CA LYS A 113 -6.76 -2.94 7.37
C LYS A 113 -6.21 -1.62 7.92
N TYR A 114 -4.89 -1.53 8.15
CA TYR A 114 -4.26 -0.34 8.75
C TYR A 114 -3.52 0.54 7.74
N ARG A 115 -3.28 0.05 6.52
CA ARG A 115 -2.58 0.79 5.46
C ARG A 115 -3.13 2.21 5.28
N LYS A 116 -4.45 2.37 5.18
CA LYS A 116 -5.07 3.69 4.98
C LYS A 116 -4.65 4.71 6.03
N VAL A 117 -4.74 4.37 7.31
CA VAL A 117 -4.41 5.27 8.43
C VAL A 117 -2.90 5.50 8.50
N CYS A 118 -2.10 4.43 8.35
CA CYS A 118 -0.64 4.51 8.42
C CYS A 118 -0.07 5.37 7.30
N TRP A 119 -0.46 5.13 6.04
CA TRP A 119 0.02 5.92 4.90
C TRP A 119 -0.41 7.38 4.98
N LYS A 120 -1.64 7.64 5.46
CA LYS A 120 -2.10 9.02 5.70
C LYS A 120 -1.18 9.76 6.67
N LEU A 121 -0.77 9.11 7.75
CA LEU A 121 0.10 9.69 8.77
C LEU A 121 1.55 9.80 8.29
N PHE A 122 2.13 8.74 7.73
CA PHE A 122 3.55 8.70 7.35
C PHE A 122 3.90 9.66 6.21
N LEU A 123 2.95 9.89 5.31
CA LEU A 123 3.09 10.88 4.23
C LEU A 123 2.67 12.29 4.66
N ASP A 124 2.27 12.46 5.94
CA ASP A 124 1.78 13.72 6.51
C ASP A 124 0.70 14.37 5.63
N ILE A 125 -0.23 13.56 5.13
CA ILE A 125 -1.26 13.99 4.17
C ILE A 125 -2.08 15.14 4.75
N ASP A 126 -2.33 15.16 6.07
CA ASP A 126 -3.11 16.23 6.71
C ASP A 126 -2.41 17.60 6.65
N SER A 127 -1.08 17.65 6.57
CA SER A 127 -0.34 18.92 6.42
C SER A 127 -0.24 19.37 4.95
N ILE A 128 -0.37 18.43 4.01
CA ILE A 128 -0.22 18.69 2.56
C ILE A 128 -1.58 18.91 1.88
N ARG A 129 -2.64 18.27 2.37
CA ARG A 129 -3.97 18.31 1.75
C ARG A 129 -4.58 19.69 1.90
N ILE A 130 -4.98 20.26 0.76
CA ILE A 130 -5.76 21.48 0.69
C ILE A 130 -7.21 21.09 0.36
N ASP A 131 -8.15 21.48 1.22
CA ASP A 131 -9.56 21.16 1.02
C ASP A 131 -10.11 21.87 -0.24
N GLY A 132 -10.86 21.12 -1.06
CA GLY A 132 -11.42 21.61 -2.32
C GLY A 132 -10.44 21.69 -3.50
N GLU A 133 -9.13 21.64 -3.26
CA GLU A 133 -8.12 21.80 -4.32
C GLU A 133 -8.17 20.67 -5.35
N TYR A 134 -8.34 19.42 -4.91
CA TYR A 134 -8.50 18.29 -5.83
C TYR A 134 -9.72 18.45 -6.75
N ALA A 135 -10.85 18.91 -6.21
CA ALA A 135 -12.05 19.16 -6.99
C ALA A 135 -11.84 20.30 -8.00
N ARG A 136 -11.14 21.37 -7.58
CA ARG A 136 -10.76 22.47 -8.48
C ARG A 136 -9.91 21.98 -9.65
N LEU A 137 -8.89 21.15 -9.37
CA LEU A 137 -8.02 20.57 -10.40
C LEU A 137 -8.80 19.68 -11.37
N LEU A 138 -9.72 18.85 -10.88
CA LEU A 138 -10.57 18.01 -11.74
C LEU A 138 -11.43 18.85 -12.68
N ASN A 139 -12.13 19.87 -12.17
CA ASN A 139 -12.95 20.75 -12.99
C ASN A 139 -12.14 21.44 -14.09
N THR A 140 -10.93 21.91 -13.77
CA THR A 140 -10.03 22.53 -14.75
C THR A 140 -9.58 21.56 -15.83
N LEU A 141 -9.35 20.27 -15.50
CA LEU A 141 -9.01 19.26 -16.50
C LEU A 141 -10.20 18.98 -17.42
N GLU A 142 -11.40 18.82 -16.87
CA GLU A 142 -12.63 18.59 -17.63
C GLU A 142 -12.98 19.77 -18.56
N GLU A 143 -12.68 21.01 -18.15
CA GLU A 143 -12.81 22.20 -19.01
C GLU A 143 -11.84 22.14 -20.20
N ARG A 144 -10.57 21.83 -19.94
CA ARG A 144 -9.53 21.73 -21.00
C ARG A 144 -9.78 20.60 -21.99
N GLU A 145 -10.33 19.48 -21.53
CA GLU A 145 -10.69 18.36 -22.42
C GLU A 145 -11.85 18.72 -23.34
N ARG A 146 -12.85 19.44 -22.82
CA ARG A 146 -13.97 19.95 -23.63
C ARG A 146 -13.53 20.96 -24.68
N GLU A 147 -12.61 21.85 -24.32
CA GLU A 147 -12.03 22.82 -25.26
C GLU A 147 -11.24 22.13 -26.40
N GLN A 148 -10.53 21.04 -26.10
CA GLN A 148 -9.76 20.26 -27.09
C GLN A 148 -10.64 19.37 -27.98
N GLN A 149 -11.80 18.91 -27.49
CA GLN A 149 -12.74 18.11 -28.28
C GLN A 149 -13.70 18.96 -29.12
N GLY A 150 -13.85 20.24 -28.78
CA GLY A 150 -14.66 21.22 -29.53
C GLY A 150 -13.89 21.98 -30.62
N GLN A 151 -12.59 21.71 -30.80
CA GLN A 151 -11.72 22.22 -31.87
C GLN A 151 -11.46 21.12 -32.91
#